data_AF-L7ITQ8-F1
#
_entry.id   AF-L7ITQ8-F1
#
_cell.length_a   1.000
_cell.length_b   1.000
_cell.length_c   1.000
_cell.angle_alpha   90.00
_cell.angle_beta   90.00
_cell.angle_gamma   90.00
#
_symmetry.space_group_name_H-M   'P 1'
#
loop_
_entity.id
_entity.type
_entity.pdbx_description
1 polymer ?
#
loop_
_entity_poly.entity_id
_entity_poly.type
_entity_poly.pdbx_seq_one_letter_code
_entity_poly.pdbx_strand_id
1 'polypeptide(L)'
;MALDLDSAINVFGFLSISQDALLFNPSKDQNSIRRGLHDVPPYLFRVHTPKSAGTLDEEWARSEDAKAALTDPTRRESSETDILQRRDFNHVAKDISAHLWQQTESGLRLDEIKLCIVRTGGLRAGTFLRDAYLLDFYSKCDLPVPGAKDSQSLVDMKSMRNKGWYFGEYLSQDSLKTTERCSIVSI
;
A
#
# COMPACT_ATOMS: atom_id res chain seq x y z
N MET A 1 38.35 32.05 10.21
CA MET A 1 38.13 30.63 9.91
C MET A 1 36.70 30.53 9.42
N ALA A 2 36.49 30.54 8.09
CA ALA A 2 35.16 30.55 7.50
C ALA A 2 34.56 29.15 7.64
N LEU A 3 33.34 29.06 8.17
CA LEU A 3 32.57 27.83 8.17
C LEU A 3 32.21 27.50 6.72
N ASP A 4 32.64 26.33 6.27
CA ASP A 4 32.39 25.81 4.94
C ASP A 4 30.88 25.56 4.75
N LEU A 5 30.27 26.42 3.93
CA LEU A 5 28.84 26.38 3.63
C LEU A 5 28.45 25.09 2.89
N ASP A 6 29.40 24.47 2.16
CA ASP A 6 29.16 23.24 1.39
C ASP A 6 29.13 22.00 2.30
N SER A 7 29.87 22.02 3.41
CA SER A 7 29.79 20.98 4.45
C SER A 7 28.47 21.03 5.21
N ALA A 8 27.94 22.23 5.46
CA ALA A 8 26.61 22.40 6.07
C ALA A 8 25.49 21.89 5.14
N ILE A 9 25.56 22.15 3.83
CA ILE A 9 24.55 21.68 2.86
C ILE A 9 24.50 20.14 2.80
N ASN A 10 25.64 19.45 2.94
CA ASN A 10 25.67 17.97 2.99
C ASN A 10 25.10 17.38 4.29
N VAL A 11 25.25 18.06 5.43
CA VAL A 11 24.66 17.62 6.70
C VAL A 11 23.14 17.85 6.72
N PHE A 12 22.65 18.94 6.10
CA PHE A 12 21.21 19.21 5.95
C PHE A 12 20.53 18.34 4.88
N GLY A 13 21.27 17.83 3.88
CA GLY A 13 20.76 16.87 2.90
C GLY A 13 20.47 15.47 3.47
N PHE A 14 21.01 15.16 4.66
CA PHE A 14 20.77 13.92 5.41
C PHE A 14 19.82 14.08 6.59
N LEU A 15 19.23 15.26 6.80
CA LEU A 15 17.98 15.34 7.55
C LEU A 15 16.93 14.66 6.69
N SER A 16 16.82 13.34 6.89
CA SER A 16 15.70 12.49 6.51
C SER A 16 14.46 13.36 6.39
N ILE A 17 14.06 13.65 5.15
CA ILE A 17 12.69 14.06 4.89
C ILE A 17 11.90 12.92 5.53
N SER A 18 11.31 13.17 6.70
CA SER A 18 10.42 12.24 7.40
C SER A 18 9.58 11.59 6.32
N GLN A 19 9.91 10.35 5.96
CA GLN A 19 9.32 9.76 4.79
C GLN A 19 7.93 9.34 5.23
N ASP A 20 6.97 10.23 5.06
CA ASP A 20 5.60 10.05 5.54
C ASP A 20 4.94 8.83 4.86
N ALA A 21 5.50 8.35 3.74
CA ALA A 21 5.23 7.05 3.15
C ALA A 21 6.32 6.59 2.17
N LEU A 22 6.50 5.27 2.04
CA LEU A 22 7.18 4.68 0.90
C LEU A 22 6.32 4.87 -0.37
N LEU A 23 6.96 5.29 -1.47
CA LEU A 23 6.27 5.63 -2.71
C LEU A 23 6.32 4.48 -3.72
N PHE A 24 5.20 4.21 -4.38
CA PHE A 24 5.16 3.40 -5.59
C PHE A 24 6.02 4.07 -6.69
N ASN A 25 6.94 3.28 -7.26
CA ASN A 25 7.87 3.68 -8.31
C ASN A 25 7.80 2.67 -9.48
N PRO A 26 6.68 2.64 -10.22
CA PRO A 26 6.52 1.73 -11.35
C PRO A 26 7.57 1.92 -12.44
N SER A 27 7.96 0.82 -13.10
CA SER A 27 8.87 0.83 -14.24
C SER A 27 8.26 1.52 -15.47
N LYS A 28 9.07 1.75 -16.49
CA LYS A 28 8.63 2.39 -17.74
C LYS A 28 7.56 1.58 -18.49
N ASP A 29 7.52 0.27 -18.29
CA ASP A 29 6.57 -0.62 -18.96
C ASP A 29 5.19 -0.63 -18.28
N GLN A 30 5.10 -0.09 -17.06
CA GLN A 30 3.90 -0.05 -16.24
C GLN A 30 3.07 1.22 -16.46
N ASN A 31 2.79 1.54 -17.73
CA ASN A 31 2.14 2.81 -18.12
C ASN A 31 0.77 3.04 -17.47
N SER A 32 -0.04 2.00 -17.28
CA SER A 32 -1.33 2.12 -16.57
C SER A 32 -1.14 2.52 -15.12
N ILE A 33 -0.21 1.87 -14.42
CA ILE A 33 0.10 2.14 -13.01
C ILE A 33 0.65 3.55 -12.84
N ARG A 34 1.52 4.00 -13.76
CA ARG A 34 2.07 5.36 -13.76
C ARG A 34 0.99 6.43 -13.81
N ARG A 35 -0.08 6.21 -14.59
CA ARG A 35 -1.24 7.13 -14.59
C ARG A 35 -1.96 7.14 -13.24
N GLY A 36 -2.07 5.97 -12.61
CA GLY A 36 -2.72 5.80 -11.31
C GLY A 36 -2.03 6.49 -10.13
N LEU A 37 -0.75 6.85 -10.24
CA LEU A 37 -0.01 7.55 -9.16
C LEU A 37 -0.60 8.93 -8.80
N HIS A 38 -1.37 9.51 -9.73
CA HIS A 38 -2.01 10.83 -9.58
C HIS A 38 -3.54 10.72 -9.45
N ASP A 39 -4.12 9.54 -9.66
CA ASP A 39 -5.56 9.30 -9.53
C ASP A 39 -5.88 8.94 -8.07
N VAL A 40 -5.75 9.94 -7.19
CA VAL A 40 -5.94 9.78 -5.75
C VAL A 40 -6.97 10.82 -5.26
N PRO A 41 -8.10 10.39 -4.68
CA PRO A 41 -9.11 11.31 -4.15
C PRO A 41 -8.58 12.03 -2.90
N PRO A 42 -9.16 13.19 -2.54
CA PRO A 42 -8.71 13.98 -1.38
C PRO A 42 -8.87 13.24 -0.03
N TYR A 43 -9.73 12.23 0.02
CA TYR A 43 -9.96 11.39 1.19
C TYR A 43 -10.02 9.91 0.78
N LEU A 44 -9.43 9.05 1.61
CA LEU A 44 -9.49 7.61 1.50
C LEU A 44 -10.05 7.00 2.77
N PHE A 45 -10.82 5.92 2.61
CA PHE A 45 -11.30 5.10 3.71
C PHE A 45 -10.45 3.83 3.78
N ARG A 46 -9.96 3.49 4.96
CA ARG A 46 -9.27 2.22 5.20
C ARG A 46 -9.90 1.51 6.37
N VAL A 47 -10.07 0.20 6.23
CA VAL A 47 -10.54 -0.66 7.31
C VAL A 47 -9.32 -1.24 8.00
N HIS A 48 -9.29 -1.17 9.34
CA HIS A 48 -8.33 -1.87 10.16
C HIS A 48 -9.06 -2.75 11.17
N THR A 49 -8.56 -3.96 11.34
CA THR A 49 -9.14 -4.93 12.29
C THR A 49 -8.01 -5.57 13.11
N PRO A 50 -8.31 -6.16 14.28
CA PRO A 50 -7.32 -6.93 15.05
C PRO A 50 -6.70 -8.11 14.28
N LYS A 51 -7.35 -8.56 13.19
CA LYS A 51 -6.85 -9.64 12.32
C LYS A 51 -5.99 -9.13 11.16
N SER A 52 -5.92 -7.82 10.92
CA SER A 52 -5.05 -7.26 9.89
C SER A 52 -3.58 -7.65 10.18
N ALA A 53 -2.84 -8.08 9.17
CA ALA A 53 -1.42 -8.46 9.32
C ALA A 53 -0.52 -7.27 9.74
N GLY A 54 -0.91 -6.07 9.31
CA GLY A 54 -0.28 -4.81 9.68
C GLY A 54 -0.65 -4.30 11.08
N THR A 55 -0.19 -3.09 11.41
CA THR A 55 -0.55 -2.40 12.65
C THR A 55 -1.09 -1.00 12.37
N LEU A 56 -1.89 -0.49 13.31
CA LEU A 56 -2.39 0.88 13.31
C LEU A 56 -2.26 1.43 14.74
N ASP A 57 -1.50 2.50 14.87
CA ASP A 57 -1.39 3.30 16.09
C ASP A 57 -1.76 4.77 15.81
N GLU A 58 -1.58 5.64 16.81
CA GLU A 58 -1.94 7.06 16.73
C GLU A 58 -1.10 7.84 15.70
N GLU A 59 0.08 7.35 15.36
CA GLU A 59 1.03 8.05 14.50
C GLU A 59 1.24 7.37 13.13
N TRP A 60 1.04 6.06 13.06
CA TRP A 60 1.42 5.26 11.90
C TRP A 60 0.46 4.11 11.64
N ALA A 61 0.18 3.90 10.35
CA ALA A 61 -0.31 2.64 9.83
C ALA A 61 0.86 1.89 9.17
N ARG A 62 1.09 0.63 9.52
CA ARG A 62 2.22 -0.17 9.02
C ARG A 62 1.76 -1.47 8.39
N SER A 63 2.40 -1.87 7.30
CA SER A 63 2.28 -3.19 6.71
C SER A 63 2.90 -4.26 7.62
N GLU A 64 2.69 -5.53 7.26
CA GLU A 64 3.35 -6.65 7.92
C GLU A 64 4.88 -6.56 7.82
N ASP A 65 5.42 -6.21 6.65
CA ASP A 65 6.85 -6.05 6.44
C ASP A 65 7.44 -4.94 7.32
N ALA A 66 6.76 -3.79 7.38
CA ALA A 66 7.17 -2.65 8.21
C ALA A 66 7.19 -3.03 9.69
N LYS A 67 6.15 -3.73 10.15
CA LYS A 67 6.08 -4.26 11.51
C LYS A 67 7.22 -5.24 11.80
N ALA A 68 7.51 -6.16 10.86
CA ALA A 68 8.56 -7.16 11.02
C ALA A 68 9.95 -6.51 11.08
N ALA A 69 10.20 -5.48 10.26
CA ALA A 69 11.46 -4.73 10.24
C ALA A 69 11.78 -4.02 11.57
N LEU A 70 10.78 -3.66 12.36
CA LEU A 70 10.98 -3.13 13.72
C LEU A 70 11.53 -4.17 14.70
N THR A 71 11.23 -5.45 14.46
CA THR A 71 11.65 -6.56 15.33
C THR A 71 12.89 -7.28 14.84
N ASP A 72 13.13 -7.26 13.53
CA ASP A 72 14.25 -7.91 12.85
C ASP A 72 14.85 -6.92 11.82
N PRO A 73 15.96 -6.24 12.14
CA PRO A 73 16.57 -5.26 11.26
C PRO A 73 16.99 -5.80 9.89
N THR A 74 17.18 -7.12 9.75
CA THR A 74 17.53 -7.73 8.45
C THR A 74 16.37 -7.68 7.45
N ARG A 75 15.13 -7.50 7.93
CA ARG A 75 13.93 -7.37 7.08
C ARG A 75 13.65 -5.95 6.60
N ARG A 76 14.45 -4.97 7.04
CA ARG A 76 14.28 -3.56 6.67
C ARG A 76 14.37 -3.31 5.17
N GLU A 77 15.26 -4.02 4.47
CA GLU A 77 15.37 -3.90 3.02
C GLU A 77 14.06 -4.28 2.30
N SER A 78 13.40 -5.36 2.72
CA SER A 78 12.10 -5.75 2.18
C SER A 78 11.07 -4.65 2.40
N SER A 79 11.04 -4.05 3.59
CA SER A 79 10.05 -3.04 3.97
C SER A 79 10.25 -1.72 3.19
N GLU A 80 11.49 -1.30 2.96
CA GLU A 80 11.83 -0.06 2.21
C GLU A 80 11.87 -0.25 0.68
N THR A 81 11.73 -1.48 0.17
CA THR A 81 11.69 -1.74 -1.27
C THR A 81 10.27 -1.68 -1.82
N ASP A 82 10.08 -0.91 -2.89
CA ASP A 82 8.82 -0.83 -3.63
C ASP A 82 8.35 -2.22 -4.07
N ILE A 83 7.15 -2.62 -3.67
CA ILE A 83 6.56 -3.92 -4.03
C ILE A 83 6.58 -4.19 -5.54
N LEU A 84 6.47 -3.15 -6.37
CA LEU A 84 6.50 -3.26 -7.83
C LEU A 84 7.89 -3.60 -8.39
N GLN A 85 8.94 -3.42 -7.58
CA GLN A 85 10.34 -3.63 -7.95
C GLN A 85 11.00 -4.80 -7.20
N ARG A 86 10.35 -5.33 -6.15
CA ARG A 86 10.94 -6.39 -5.31
C ARG A 86 11.32 -7.65 -6.08
N ARG A 87 10.49 -8.08 -7.03
CA ARG A 87 10.59 -9.36 -7.76
C ARG A 87 10.04 -9.25 -9.18
N ASP A 88 10.08 -10.34 -9.94
CA ASP A 88 9.42 -10.38 -11.26
C ASP A 88 7.90 -10.26 -11.15
N PHE A 89 7.26 -9.95 -12.28
CA PHE A 89 5.84 -9.62 -12.31
C PHE A 89 4.92 -10.71 -11.80
N ASN A 90 5.28 -12.00 -11.88
CA ASN A 90 4.42 -13.08 -11.37
C ASN A 90 4.41 -13.10 -9.84
N HIS A 91 5.57 -12.88 -9.22
CA HIS A 91 5.64 -12.81 -7.76
C HIS A 91 4.94 -11.55 -7.23
N VAL A 92 5.11 -10.40 -7.90
CA VAL A 92 4.39 -9.18 -7.52
C VAL A 92 2.88 -9.36 -7.66
N ALA A 93 2.42 -10.02 -8.74
CA ALA A 93 1.00 -10.32 -8.92
C ALA A 93 0.44 -11.16 -7.76
N LYS A 94 1.18 -12.18 -7.31
CA LYS A 94 0.81 -13.01 -6.16
C LYS A 94 0.77 -12.22 -4.86
N ASP A 95 1.79 -11.38 -4.62
CA ASP A 95 1.85 -10.54 -3.41
C ASP A 95 0.66 -9.55 -3.37
N ILE A 96 0.28 -8.96 -4.52
CA ILE A 96 -0.92 -8.12 -4.65
C ILE A 96 -2.21 -8.95 -4.45
N SER A 97 -2.30 -10.13 -5.05
CA SER A 97 -3.47 -11.01 -4.96
C SER A 97 -3.74 -11.41 -3.52
N ALA A 98 -2.71 -11.89 -2.82
CA ALA A 98 -2.79 -12.24 -1.41
C ALA A 98 -3.28 -11.06 -0.55
N HIS A 99 -2.78 -9.85 -0.80
CA HIS A 99 -3.22 -8.65 -0.07
C HIS A 99 -4.71 -8.34 -0.28
N LEU A 100 -5.17 -8.33 -1.53
CA LEU A 100 -6.56 -7.98 -1.87
C LEU A 100 -7.57 -9.03 -1.35
N TRP A 101 -7.21 -10.32 -1.39
CA TRP A 101 -8.10 -11.38 -0.93
C TRP A 101 -8.14 -11.53 0.60
N GLN A 102 -7.06 -11.20 1.32
CA GLN A 102 -7.06 -11.18 2.80
C GLN A 102 -8.12 -10.24 3.40
N GLN A 103 -8.50 -9.18 2.68
CA GLN A 103 -9.54 -8.23 3.13
C GLN A 103 -10.97 -8.83 3.09
N THR A 104 -11.14 -10.05 2.56
CA THR A 104 -12.46 -10.68 2.41
C THR A 104 -12.81 -11.66 3.54
N GLU A 105 -11.92 -11.87 4.52
CA GLU A 105 -12.19 -12.79 5.63
C GLU A 105 -13.19 -12.21 6.66
N SER A 106 -14.29 -12.95 6.91
CA SER A 106 -15.40 -12.53 7.77
C SER A 106 -15.40 -13.18 9.16
N GLY A 107 -16.05 -12.54 10.14
CA GLY A 107 -16.25 -13.06 11.49
C GLY A 107 -15.86 -12.12 12.63
N LEU A 108 -15.79 -10.81 12.37
CA LEU A 108 -15.47 -9.78 13.36
C LEU A 108 -16.74 -9.10 13.87
N ARG A 109 -16.71 -8.63 15.11
CA ARG A 109 -17.76 -7.74 15.61
C ARG A 109 -17.54 -6.33 15.05
N LEU A 110 -18.61 -5.55 14.92
CA LEU A 110 -18.53 -4.18 14.38
C LEU A 110 -17.61 -3.28 15.21
N ASP A 111 -17.62 -3.43 16.54
CA ASP A 111 -16.79 -2.65 17.45
C ASP A 111 -15.29 -3.01 17.41
N GLU A 112 -14.94 -4.08 16.69
CA GLU A 112 -13.55 -4.45 16.38
C GLU A 112 -13.07 -3.80 15.07
N ILE A 113 -13.96 -3.17 14.31
CA ILE A 113 -13.66 -2.54 13.03
C ILE A 113 -13.35 -1.07 13.27
N LYS A 114 -12.13 -0.67 12.88
CA LYS A 114 -11.72 0.74 12.85
C LYS A 114 -11.78 1.26 11.42
N LEU A 115 -12.56 2.31 11.21
CA LEU A 115 -12.59 3.07 9.96
C LEU A 115 -11.60 4.23 10.04
N CYS A 116 -10.59 4.21 9.19
CA CYS A 116 -9.58 5.25 9.07
C CYS A 116 -9.94 6.16 7.88
N ILE A 117 -10.20 7.43 8.15
CA ILE A 117 -10.43 8.45 7.13
C ILE A 117 -9.12 9.21 6.95
N VAL A 118 -8.43 8.97 5.84
CA VAL A 118 -7.12 9.53 5.54
C VAL A 118 -7.27 10.69 4.56
N ARG A 119 -6.84 11.89 4.97
CA ARG A 119 -6.68 13.05 4.09
C ARG A 119 -5.40 12.87 3.27
N THR A 120 -5.53 12.87 1.95
CA THR A 120 -4.40 12.61 1.03
C THR A 120 -3.66 13.88 0.61
N GLY A 121 -4.29 15.06 0.80
CA GLY A 121 -3.71 16.34 0.45
C GLY A 121 -2.33 16.59 1.07
N GLY A 122 -1.38 17.04 0.26
CA GLY A 122 0.00 17.31 0.68
C GLY A 122 0.91 16.08 0.75
N LEU A 123 0.40 14.88 0.46
CA LEU A 123 1.25 13.71 0.24
C LEU A 123 1.75 13.68 -1.21
N ARG A 124 2.91 13.05 -1.42
CA ARG A 124 3.53 12.97 -2.75
C ARG A 124 2.75 12.01 -3.63
N ALA A 125 2.74 12.28 -4.94
CA ALA A 125 2.23 11.32 -5.91
C ALA A 125 2.96 9.98 -5.76
N GLY A 126 2.22 8.89 -5.86
CA GLY A 126 2.72 7.55 -5.58
C GLY A 126 2.70 7.13 -4.10
N THR A 127 2.21 7.95 -3.16
CA THR A 127 1.92 7.45 -1.80
C THR A 127 0.78 6.43 -1.81
N PHE A 128 -0.21 6.62 -2.68
CA PHE A 128 -1.32 5.71 -2.87
C PHE A 128 -1.40 5.25 -4.31
N LEU A 129 -1.89 4.02 -4.49
CA LEU A 129 -2.21 3.47 -5.80
C LEU A 129 -3.54 2.73 -5.73
N ARG A 130 -4.46 3.11 -6.61
CA ARG A 130 -5.74 2.40 -6.76
C ARG A 130 -5.49 1.03 -7.36
N ASP A 131 -6.04 0.00 -6.73
CA ASP A 131 -5.96 -1.39 -7.15
C ASP A 131 -6.41 -1.64 -8.60
N ALA A 132 -7.31 -0.84 -9.15
CA ALA A 132 -7.81 -0.97 -10.51
C ALA A 132 -6.66 -0.94 -11.53
N TYR A 133 -5.66 -0.07 -11.30
CA TYR A 133 -4.48 0.01 -12.16
C TYR A 133 -3.56 -1.21 -11.99
N LEU A 134 -3.52 -1.78 -10.78
CA LEU A 134 -2.79 -3.02 -10.49
C LEU A 134 -3.46 -4.21 -11.15
N LEU A 135 -4.78 -4.37 -10.99
CA LEU A 135 -5.59 -5.40 -11.61
C LEU A 135 -5.45 -5.35 -13.14
N ASP A 136 -5.51 -4.16 -13.73
CA ASP A 136 -5.34 -4.01 -15.17
C ASP A 136 -3.98 -4.45 -15.69
N PHE A 137 -2.91 -4.22 -14.92
CA PHE A 137 -1.56 -4.58 -15.34
C PHE A 137 -1.20 -6.04 -15.01
N TYR A 138 -1.51 -6.51 -13.81
CA TYR A 138 -1.03 -7.77 -13.24
C TYR A 138 -2.00 -8.95 -13.41
N SER A 139 -3.26 -8.75 -13.81
CA SER A 139 -4.18 -9.88 -14.01
C SER A 139 -3.68 -10.89 -15.06
N LYS A 140 -2.82 -10.47 -15.99
CA LYS A 140 -2.18 -11.35 -16.97
C LYS A 140 -1.13 -12.30 -16.37
N CYS A 141 -0.64 -11.99 -15.17
CA CYS A 141 0.38 -12.73 -14.45
C CYS A 141 -0.19 -13.63 -13.34
N ASP A 142 -1.47 -13.47 -12.99
CA ASP A 142 -2.18 -14.25 -11.97
C ASP A 142 -3.52 -14.70 -12.53
N LEU A 143 -3.48 -15.84 -13.24
CA LEU A 143 -4.61 -16.41 -13.97
C LEU A 143 -5.41 -17.38 -13.08
N PRO A 144 -6.71 -17.56 -13.36
CA PRO A 144 -7.51 -18.51 -12.62
C PRO A 144 -7.01 -19.95 -12.78
N VAL A 145 -7.11 -20.73 -11.70
CA VAL A 145 -6.85 -22.17 -11.75
C VAL A 145 -7.98 -22.86 -12.53
N PRO A 146 -7.69 -23.58 -13.64
CA PRO A 146 -8.72 -24.24 -14.42
C PRO A 146 -9.54 -25.22 -13.58
N GLY A 147 -10.87 -25.11 -13.64
CA GLY A 147 -11.80 -25.98 -12.92
C GLY A 147 -12.05 -25.58 -11.45
N ALA A 148 -11.33 -24.59 -10.91
CA ALA A 148 -11.68 -24.00 -9.62
C ALA A 148 -12.90 -23.09 -9.76
N LYS A 149 -13.84 -23.18 -8.82
CA LYS A 149 -15.04 -22.31 -8.77
C LYS A 149 -14.68 -20.89 -8.31
N ASP A 150 -13.70 -20.79 -7.43
CA ASP A 150 -13.07 -19.56 -6.98
C ASP A 150 -11.58 -19.85 -6.86
N SER A 151 -10.79 -19.21 -7.72
CA SER A 151 -9.35 -19.40 -7.71
C SER A 151 -8.61 -18.30 -6.96
N GLN A 152 -9.35 -17.31 -6.47
CA GLN A 152 -8.82 -16.13 -5.79
C GLN A 152 -7.68 -15.48 -6.59
N SER A 153 -7.85 -15.39 -7.92
CA SER A 153 -6.88 -14.75 -8.80
C SER A 153 -7.17 -13.26 -8.98
N LEU A 154 -6.19 -12.49 -9.45
CA LEU A 154 -6.42 -11.09 -9.86
C LEU A 154 -7.43 -10.97 -11.00
N VAL A 155 -7.56 -12.00 -11.86
CA VAL A 155 -8.62 -12.04 -12.89
C VAL A 155 -10.01 -12.14 -12.25
N ASP A 156 -10.17 -12.97 -11.22
CA ASP A 156 -11.43 -13.09 -10.48
C ASP A 156 -11.78 -11.77 -9.80
N MET A 157 -10.77 -11.13 -9.17
CA MET A 157 -10.94 -9.85 -8.50
C MET A 157 -11.36 -8.73 -9.48
N LYS A 158 -10.71 -8.68 -10.65
CA LYS A 158 -11.09 -7.78 -11.75
C LYS A 158 -12.51 -8.05 -12.26
N SER A 159 -12.92 -9.32 -12.36
CA SER A 159 -14.27 -9.72 -12.74
C SER A 159 -15.32 -9.24 -11.73
N MET A 160 -15.05 -9.41 -10.43
CA MET A 160 -15.92 -8.90 -9.35
C MET A 160 -16.06 -7.39 -9.41
N ARG A 161 -14.96 -6.67 -9.66
CA ARG A 161 -14.97 -5.21 -9.85
C ARG A 161 -15.86 -4.79 -11.01
N ASN A 162 -15.71 -5.45 -12.16
CA ASN A 162 -16.50 -5.13 -13.36
C ASN A 162 -17.99 -5.42 -13.19
N LYS A 163 -18.35 -6.35 -12.31
CA LYS A 163 -19.74 -6.67 -11.93
C LYS A 163 -20.29 -5.76 -10.82
N GLY A 164 -19.47 -4.86 -10.27
CA GLY A 164 -19.86 -3.98 -9.16
C GLY A 164 -19.93 -4.66 -7.80
N TRP A 165 -19.37 -5.87 -7.65
CA TRP A 165 -19.31 -6.59 -6.37
C TRP A 165 -18.13 -6.19 -5.50
N TYR A 166 -17.19 -5.41 -6.07
CA TYR A 166 -16.00 -4.95 -5.41
C TYR A 166 -15.76 -3.47 -5.75
N PHE A 167 -15.77 -2.62 -4.73
CA PHE A 167 -15.70 -1.16 -4.89
C PHE A 167 -14.26 -0.64 -5.08
N GLY A 168 -13.26 -1.51 -4.89
CA GLY A 168 -11.86 -1.18 -5.05
C GLY A 168 -11.21 -0.64 -3.78
N GLU A 169 -9.89 -0.74 -3.75
CA GLU A 169 -9.04 -0.31 -2.66
C GLU A 169 -7.90 0.60 -3.14
N TYR A 170 -7.37 1.38 -2.20
CA TYR A 170 -6.15 2.14 -2.39
C TYR A 170 -5.05 1.57 -1.50
N LEU A 171 -3.97 1.12 -2.13
CA LEU A 171 -2.82 0.57 -1.44
C LEU A 171 -1.87 1.70 -1.06
N SER A 172 -1.21 1.53 0.07
CA SER A 172 -0.01 2.28 0.49
C SER A 172 1.06 1.26 0.85
N GLN A 173 2.32 1.64 0.80
CA GLN A 173 3.43 0.71 1.10
C GLN A 173 4.02 0.96 2.47
N ASP A 174 4.66 -0.08 3.01
CA ASP A 174 5.45 -0.03 4.24
C ASP A 174 4.71 0.67 5.39
N SER A 175 5.15 1.87 5.74
CA SER A 175 4.58 2.72 6.78
C SER A 175 3.93 3.95 6.17
N LEU A 176 2.77 4.33 6.67
CA LEU A 176 2.08 5.57 6.35
C LEU A 176 1.89 6.37 7.64
N LYS A 177 2.42 7.59 7.68
CA LYS A 177 2.22 8.50 8.80
C LYS A 177 0.77 9.01 8.82
N THR A 178 0.08 8.76 9.91
CA THR A 178 -1.34 9.09 10.11
C THR A 178 -1.55 10.33 10.98
N THR A 179 -0.53 10.77 11.73
CA THR A 179 -0.60 11.97 12.58
C THR A 179 -1.15 13.17 11.82
N GLU A 180 -2.17 13.84 12.38
CA GLU A 180 -2.86 15.03 11.82
C GLU A 180 -3.52 14.84 10.44
N ARG A 181 -3.40 13.65 9.84
CA ARG A 181 -3.90 13.33 8.49
C ARG A 181 -5.01 12.27 8.51
N CYS A 182 -5.13 11.53 9.61
CA CYS A 182 -6.09 10.46 9.77
C CYS A 182 -7.06 10.77 10.92
N SER A 183 -8.33 10.44 10.72
CA SER A 183 -9.30 10.29 11.81
C SER A 183 -9.72 8.83 11.88
N ILE A 184 -9.64 8.24 13.06
CA ILE A 184 -10.01 6.84 13.31
C ILE A 184 -11.34 6.82 14.05
N VAL A 185 -12.31 6.10 13.51
CA VAL A 185 -13.65 5.94 14.10
C VAL A 185 -13.87 4.44 14.34
N SER A 186 -14.27 4.07 15.54
CA SER A 186 -14.80 2.73 15.82
C SER A 186 -16.28 2.67 15.44
N ILE A 187 -16.71 1.59 14.80
CA ILE A 187 -18.10 1.40 14.35
C ILE A 187 -18.97 0.86 15.49
#